data_AF-A0A969BX75-F1
#
_entry.id   AF-A0A969BX75-F1
#
_cell.length_a   1.000
_cell.length_b   1.000
_cell.length_c   1.000
_cell.angle_alpha   90.00
_cell.angle_beta   90.00
_cell.angle_gamma   90.00
#
_symmetry.space_group_name_H-M   'P 1'
#
loop_
_entity.id
_entity.type
_entity.pdbx_description
1 polymer ?
#
loop_
_entity_poly.entity_id
_entity_poly.type
_entity_poly.pdbx_seq_one_letter_code
_entity_poly.pdbx_strand_id
1 'polypeptide(L)' 'MIGYPIDRLYEEVAYLAYYMHWGHGDLMNLPHGERQQWVAETAQINQRLNHPEGQSPWE' A
#
# COMPACT_ATOMS: atom_id res chain seq x y z
N MET A 1 -1.88 -25.75 8.67
CA MET A 1 -0.97 -24.74 8.11
C MET A 1 -1.86 -23.68 7.46
N ILE A 2 -2.02 -22.52 8.10
CA ILE A 2 -2.82 -21.42 7.54
C ILE A 2 -1.84 -20.63 6.67
N GLY A 3 -1.93 -20.80 5.35
CA GLY A 3 -1.11 -20.05 4.39
C GLY A 3 -1.53 -18.58 4.35
N TYR A 4 -0.65 -17.72 3.80
CA TYR A 4 -1.03 -16.34 3.55
C TYR A 4 -2.17 -16.27 2.53
N PRO A 5 -3.22 -15.44 2.73
CA PRO A 5 -4.31 -15.33 1.77
C PRO A 5 -3.81 -14.82 0.43
N ILE A 6 -4.04 -15.58 -0.64
CA ILE A 6 -3.56 -15.24 -1.98
C ILE A 6 -4.23 -13.97 -2.51
N ASP A 7 -5.50 -13.75 -2.17
CA ASP A 7 -6.23 -12.55 -2.59
C ASP A 7 -5.59 -11.29 -2.01
N ARG A 8 -5.20 -11.33 -0.73
CA ARG A 8 -4.48 -10.24 -0.06
C ARG A 8 -3.11 -9.97 -0.68
N LEU A 9 -2.41 -11.02 -1.13
CA LEU A 9 -1.13 -10.84 -1.84
C LEU A 9 -1.32 -10.04 -3.13
N TYR A 10 -2.34 -10.38 -3.94
CA TYR A 10 -2.61 -9.67 -5.18
C TYR A 10 -3.00 -8.21 -4.92
N GLU A 11 -3.78 -7.94 -3.87
CA GLU A 11 -4.11 -6.58 -3.45
C GLU A 11 -2.86 -5.76 -3.08
N GLU A 12 -1.97 -6.31 -2.24
CA GLU A 12 -0.71 -5.64 -1.86
C GLU A 12 0.16 -5.31 -3.07
N VAL A 13 0.30 -6.27 -3.98
CA VAL A 13 1.12 -6.12 -5.19
C VAL A 13 0.50 -5.10 -6.14
N ALA A 14 -0.81 -5.15 -6.39
CA ALA A 14 -1.49 -4.18 -7.23
C ALA A 14 -1.42 -2.76 -6.64
N TYR A 15 -1.60 -2.63 -5.33
CA TYR A 15 -1.52 -1.37 -4.62
C TYR A 15 -0.14 -0.72 -4.75
N LEU A 16 0.92 -1.47 -4.46
CA LEU A 16 2.29 -0.97 -4.58
C LEU A 16 2.68 -0.70 -6.05
N ALA A 17 2.29 -1.56 -6.99
CA ALA A 17 2.56 -1.33 -8.41
C ALA A 17 1.90 -0.04 -8.91
N TYR A 18 0.70 0.27 -8.43
CA TYR A 18 -0.01 1.50 -8.80
C TYR A 18 0.68 2.76 -8.27
N TYR A 19 1.10 2.78 -7.00
CA TYR A 19 1.65 3.98 -6.35
C TYR A 19 3.17 4.14 -6.49
N MET A 20 3.93 3.05 -6.53
CA MET A 20 5.39 3.06 -6.57
C MET A 20 5.95 2.77 -7.96
N HIS A 21 5.11 2.28 -8.89
CA HIS A 21 5.47 1.90 -10.25
C HIS A 21 6.55 0.80 -10.33
N TRP A 22 6.71 0.00 -9.28
CA TRP A 22 7.61 -1.15 -9.29
C TRP A 22 7.05 -2.30 -10.12
N GLY A 23 7.94 -3.11 -10.69
CA GLY A 23 7.57 -4.28 -11.46
C GLY A 23 6.99 -5.38 -10.58
N HIS A 24 6.13 -6.22 -11.17
CA HIS A 24 5.58 -7.40 -10.48
C HIS A 24 6.68 -8.31 -9.92
N GLY A 25 7.78 -8.50 -10.67
CA GLY A 25 8.91 -9.31 -10.23
C GLY A 25 9.58 -8.76 -8.97
N ASP A 26 9.81 -7.45 -8.91
CA ASP A 26 10.43 -6.79 -7.74
C ASP A 26 9.55 -6.96 -6.50
N LEU A 27 8.24 -6.75 -6.64
CA LEU A 27 7.27 -6.87 -5.55
C LEU A 27 7.09 -8.30 -5.03
N MET A 28 7.18 -9.28 -5.93
CA MET A 28 7.11 -10.71 -5.56
C MET A 28 8.39 -11.20 -4.88
N ASN A 29 9.53 -10.56 -5.16
CA ASN A 29 10.80 -10.87 -4.52
C ASN A 29 10.94 -10.25 -3.11
N LEU A 30 10.08 -9.28 -2.75
CA LEU A 30 10.08 -8.71 -1.41
C LEU A 30 9.67 -9.76 -0.36
N PRO A 31 10.41 -9.84 0.77
CA PRO A 31 9.95 -10.56 1.95
C PRO A 31 8.55 -10.11 2.35
N HIS A 32 7.73 -11.04 2.81
CA HIS A 32 6.33 -10.78 3.10
C HIS A 32 6.13 -9.61 4.09
N GLY A 33 6.91 -9.56 5.18
CA GLY A 33 6.82 -8.48 6.17
C GLY A 33 7.27 -7.13 5.62
N GLU A 34 8.28 -7.13 4.74
CA GLU A 34 8.74 -5.89 4.11
C GLU A 34 7.69 -5.33 3.15
N ARG A 35 7.04 -6.20 2.36
CA ARG A 35 5.93 -5.77 1.49
C ARG A 35 4.78 -5.15 2.32
N GLN A 36 4.43 -5.75 3.45
CA GLN A 36 3.39 -5.19 4.33
C GLN A 36 3.79 -3.83 4.90
N GLN A 37 5.06 -3.64 5.26
CA GLN A 37 5.56 -2.35 5.72
C GLN A 37 5.43 -1.29 4.62
N TRP A 38 5.86 -1.60 3.39
CA TRP A 38 5.72 -0.67 2.27
C TRP A 38 4.26 -0.31 1.98
N VAL A 39 3.33 -1.27 2.05
CA VAL A 39 1.89 -1.00 1.91
C VAL A 39 1.42 0.00 2.97
N ALA A 40 1.83 -0.17 4.23
CA ALA A 40 1.46 0.73 5.31
C ALA A 40 2.02 2.15 5.12
N GLU A 41 3.29 2.28 4.71
CA GLU A 41 3.94 3.57 4.46
C GLU A 41 3.28 4.31 3.30
N THR A 42 3.05 3.63 2.17
CA THR A 42 2.36 4.20 1.01
C THR A 42 0.95 4.66 1.37
N ALA A 43 0.22 3.88 2.18
CA ALA A 43 -1.11 4.26 2.65
C ALA A 43 -1.08 5.51 3.54
N GLN A 44 -0.12 5.63 4.46
CA GLN A 44 0.03 6.82 5.30
C GLN A 44 0.35 8.08 4.49
N ILE A 45 1.20 7.97 3.47
CA ILE A 45 1.52 9.09 2.57
C ILE A 45 0.28 9.48 1.78
N ASN A 46 -0.41 8.51 1.17
CA ASN A 46 -1.62 8.76 0.39
C ASN A 46 -2.74 9.39 1.24
N GLN A 47 -2.89 8.94 2.49
CA GLN A 47 -3.83 9.53 3.43
C GLN A 47 -3.47 11.00 3.74
N ARG A 48 -2.19 11.30 4.01
CA ARG A 48 -1.72 12.67 4.26
C ARG A 48 -1.94 13.60 3.05
N LEU A 49 -1.72 13.11 1.83
CA LEU A 49 -1.91 13.88 0.61
C LEU A 49 -3.40 14.14 0.29
N ASN A 50 -4.28 13.20 0.62
CA ASN A 50 -5.71 13.31 0.36
C ASN A 50 -6.51 13.90 1.53
N HIS A 51 -5.89 14.14 2.68
CA HIS A 51 -6.52 14.92 3.74
C HIS A 51 -6.53 16.39 3.30
N PRO A 52 -7.71 16.99 3.03
CA PRO A 52 -7.77 18.39 2.74
C PRO A 52 -7.38 19.17 3.99
N GLU A 53 -6.17 19.74 4.00
CA GLU A 53 -5.87 20.83 4.90
C GLU A 53 -6.81 21.99 4.54
N GLY A 54 -7.91 22.13 5.29
CA GLY A 54 -8.82 23.25 5.12
C GLY A 54 -10.32 22.97 5.25
N GLN A 55 -10.78 21.83 5.78
CA GLN A 55 -12.18 21.76 6.21
C GLN A 55 -12.34 22.41 7.59
N SER A 56 -12.41 23.74 7.53
CA SER A 56 -12.91 24.56 8.60
C SER A 56 -14.35 24.15 8.94
N PRO A 57 -14.68 23.83 10.21
CA PRO A 57 -16.06 23.55 10.62
C PRO A 57 -17.00 24.76 10.58
N TRP A 58 -16.56 25.92 10.07
CA TRP A 58 -17.30 27.19 10.12
C TRP A 58 -17.51 27.88 8.76
N GLU A 59 -17.48 27.15 7.65
CA GLU A 59 -18.03 27.63 6.36
C GLU A 59 -19.47 27.19 6.12
#